data_AF-A0A524DZ29-F1
#
_entry.id   AF-A0A524DZ29-F1
#
_cell.length_a   1.000
_cell.length_b   1.000
_cell.length_c   1.000
_cell.angle_alpha   90.00
_cell.angle_beta   90.00
_cell.angle_gamma   90.00
#
_symmetry.space_group_name_H-M   'P 1'
#
loop_
_entity.id
_entity.type
_entity.pdbx_description
1 polymer ?
#
loop_
_entity_poly.entity_id
_entity_poly.type
_entity_poly.pdbx_seq_one_letter_code
_entity_poly.pdbx_strand_id
1 'polypeptide(L)'
;MSKYLEKYEFEESPKELKYLDGGPLKLNDDFGFYHNKNKFRKELNSLQYLFKKYVKAPLLAPGIRDTYLKEAYTEKFLILIFTTAEKIRETNQIIEACSRSVEESCYCIRTTSEYMLLLAKDMKGIKSGINRMEIILKQTLEDYFNQKKFDDFIKIRPFELYACR
;
A
#
# COMPACT_ATOMS: atom_id res chain seq x y z
N MET A 1 -3.11 -25.10 2.14
CA MET A 1 -2.77 -23.65 2.18
C MET A 1 -3.23 -22.98 0.90
N SER A 2 -3.80 -21.78 0.99
CA SER A 2 -4.09 -20.93 -0.17
C SER A 2 -2.78 -20.42 -0.78
N LYS A 3 -2.73 -20.32 -2.11
CA LYS A 3 -1.62 -19.65 -2.80
C LYS A 3 -1.91 -18.15 -2.82
N TYR A 4 -0.90 -17.33 -3.06
CA TYR A 4 -1.08 -15.91 -3.31
C TYR A 4 -0.80 -15.61 -4.78
N LEU A 5 -1.43 -14.57 -5.31
CA LEU A 5 -1.27 -14.17 -6.70
C LEU A 5 0.21 -13.96 -7.05
N GLU A 6 0.68 -14.63 -8.11
CA GLU A 6 2.10 -14.61 -8.48
C GLU A 6 2.49 -13.37 -9.29
N LYS A 7 1.56 -12.80 -10.06
CA LYS A 7 1.79 -11.63 -10.90
C LYS A 7 0.57 -10.73 -10.92
N TYR A 8 0.80 -9.42 -10.94
CA TYR A 8 -0.23 -8.41 -11.15
C TYR A 8 -0.33 -8.03 -12.63
N GLU A 9 -1.55 -7.86 -13.11
CA GLU A 9 -1.84 -7.39 -14.46
C GLU A 9 -2.22 -5.91 -14.46
N PHE A 10 -1.76 -5.17 -15.46
CA PHE A 10 -1.98 -3.73 -15.53
C PHE A 10 -2.32 -3.32 -16.96
N GLU A 11 -3.36 -2.49 -17.14
CA GLU A 11 -3.68 -1.89 -18.44
C GLU A 11 -2.51 -1.03 -18.94
N GLU A 12 -2.01 -0.15 -18.07
CA GLU A 12 -0.78 0.60 -18.30
C GLU A 12 0.33 0.03 -17.42
N SER A 13 1.37 -0.52 -18.05
CA SER A 13 2.51 -1.10 -17.35
C SER A 13 3.27 -0.03 -16.56
N PRO A 14 3.69 -0.32 -15.32
CA PRO A 14 4.57 0.58 -14.59
C PRO A 14 5.91 0.71 -15.32
N LYS A 15 6.63 1.80 -15.06
CA LYS A 15 8.00 1.96 -15.58
C LYS A 15 8.87 0.79 -15.13
N GLU A 16 8.72 0.40 -13.86
CA GLU A 16 9.43 -0.74 -13.30
C GLU A 16 8.57 -1.51 -12.30
N LEU A 17 8.67 -2.83 -12.33
CA LEU A 17 8.04 -3.75 -11.38
C LEU A 17 9.01 -4.89 -11.10
N LYS A 18 9.39 -5.02 -9.84
CA LYS A 18 10.25 -6.10 -9.34
C LYS A 18 9.52 -6.87 -8.26
N TYR A 19 9.36 -8.17 -8.43
CA TYR A 19 8.94 -9.04 -7.34
C TYR A 19 10.12 -9.31 -6.41
N LEU A 20 9.86 -9.24 -5.11
CA LEU A 20 10.89 -9.41 -4.08
C LEU A 20 10.81 -10.82 -3.50
N ASP A 21 11.97 -11.36 -3.11
CA ASP A 21 12.03 -12.59 -2.32
C ASP A 21 11.51 -12.32 -0.91
N GLY A 22 10.78 -13.29 -0.34
CA GLY A 22 10.20 -13.19 1.00
C GLY A 22 8.77 -13.70 1.09
N GLY A 23 8.25 -13.73 2.32
CA GLY A 23 6.86 -14.12 2.58
C GLY A 23 5.85 -13.01 2.20
N PRO A 24 4.60 -13.37 1.86
CA PRO A 24 3.58 -12.38 1.53
C PRO A 24 3.17 -11.56 2.76
N LEU A 25 2.64 -10.35 2.50
CA LEU A 25 1.91 -9.60 3.51
C LEU A 25 0.61 -10.36 3.82
N LYS A 26 0.46 -10.81 5.07
CA LYS A 26 -0.75 -11.51 5.53
C LYS A 26 -1.64 -10.54 6.27
N LEU A 27 -2.81 -10.26 5.71
CA LEU A 27 -3.75 -9.30 6.30
C LEU A 27 -4.49 -9.91 7.49
N ASN A 28 -4.68 -9.10 8.52
CA ASN A 28 -5.53 -9.38 9.67
C ASN A 28 -6.38 -8.12 9.98
N ASP A 29 -7.19 -8.20 11.03
CA ASP A 29 -8.14 -7.14 11.39
C ASP A 29 -7.48 -5.87 11.96
N ASP A 30 -6.18 -5.92 12.29
CA ASP A 30 -5.43 -4.78 12.84
C ASP A 30 -4.84 -3.86 11.77
N PHE A 31 -4.97 -4.21 10.49
CA PHE A 31 -4.45 -3.41 9.39
C PHE A 31 -5.24 -2.10 9.21
N GLY A 32 -4.52 -1.03 8.89
CA GLY A 32 -5.08 0.27 8.56
C GLY A 32 -4.21 1.07 7.60
N PHE A 33 -4.81 2.08 6.97
CA PHE A 33 -4.16 3.00 6.04
C PHE A 33 -3.67 4.26 6.77
N TYR A 34 -2.40 4.28 7.14
CA TYR A 34 -1.79 5.41 7.83
C TYR A 34 -1.27 6.46 6.85
N HIS A 35 -1.59 7.73 7.06
CA HIS A 35 -1.18 8.80 6.16
C HIS A 35 -0.55 10.00 6.88
N ASN A 36 0.36 10.72 6.22
CA ASN A 36 1.01 11.90 6.84
C ASN A 36 0.29 13.24 6.58
N LYS A 37 -0.63 13.34 5.62
CA LYS A 37 -1.37 14.59 5.35
C LYS A 37 -2.86 14.35 5.20
N ASN A 38 -3.67 15.17 5.87
CA ASN A 38 -5.13 15.12 5.76
C ASN A 38 -5.66 15.44 4.36
N LYS A 39 -4.90 16.18 3.54
CA LYS A 39 -5.33 16.67 2.22
C LYS A 39 -5.71 15.57 1.23
N PHE A 40 -5.15 14.37 1.34
CA PHE A 40 -5.46 13.24 0.44
C PHE A 40 -6.30 12.15 1.10
N ARG A 41 -6.85 12.40 2.30
CA ARG A 41 -7.73 11.45 3.00
C ARG A 41 -8.95 11.05 2.17
N LYS A 42 -9.53 11.99 1.41
CA LYS A 42 -10.67 11.71 0.52
C LYS A 42 -10.32 10.71 -0.59
N GLU A 43 -9.07 10.70 -1.05
CA GLU A 43 -8.61 9.78 -2.10
C GLU A 43 -8.54 8.34 -1.55
N LEU A 44 -8.39 8.16 -0.23
CA LEU A 44 -8.38 6.83 0.41
C LEU A 44 -9.76 6.18 0.47
N ASN A 45 -10.83 6.93 0.20
CA ASN A 45 -12.19 6.40 0.22
C ASN A 45 -12.34 5.20 -0.72
N SER A 46 -11.70 5.21 -1.89
CA SER A 46 -11.81 4.09 -2.84
C SER A 46 -11.22 2.80 -2.26
N LEU A 47 -10.05 2.90 -1.62
CA LEU A 47 -9.42 1.78 -0.90
C LEU A 47 -10.29 1.29 0.26
N GLN A 48 -10.87 2.20 1.04
CA GLN A 48 -11.75 1.84 2.16
C GLN A 48 -13.03 1.15 1.67
N TYR A 49 -13.64 1.64 0.58
CA TYR A 49 -14.82 1.03 -0.02
C TYR A 49 -14.53 -0.33 -0.65
N LEU A 50 -13.35 -0.49 -1.25
CA LEU A 50 -12.89 -1.78 -1.76
C LEU A 50 -12.91 -2.82 -0.63
N PHE A 51 -12.25 -2.55 0.49
CA PHE A 51 -12.27 -3.50 1.61
C PHE A 51 -13.68 -3.69 2.18
N LYS A 52 -14.45 -2.62 2.38
CA LYS A 52 -15.85 -2.75 2.84
C LYS A 52 -16.68 -3.69 1.95
N LYS A 53 -16.46 -3.69 0.63
CA LYS A 53 -17.16 -4.58 -0.32
C LYS A 53 -16.81 -6.05 -0.10
N TYR A 54 -15.55 -6.38 0.14
CA TYR A 54 -15.08 -7.77 0.23
C TYR A 54 -15.12 -8.32 1.66
N VAL A 55 -14.61 -7.56 2.64
CA VAL A 55 -14.48 -8.01 4.04
C VAL A 55 -15.60 -7.50 4.96
N LYS A 56 -16.56 -6.73 4.43
CA LYS A 56 -17.71 -6.16 5.16
C LYS A 56 -17.36 -5.26 6.36
N ALA A 57 -16.09 -4.98 6.58
CA ALA A 57 -15.58 -4.05 7.58
C ALA A 57 -14.90 -2.84 6.90
N PRO A 58 -15.17 -1.61 7.35
CA PRO A 58 -14.43 -0.45 6.86
C PRO A 58 -13.03 -0.44 7.43
N LEU A 59 -12.01 -0.35 6.56
CA LEU A 59 -10.64 -0.13 7.03
C LEU A 59 -10.49 1.28 7.60
N LEU A 60 -9.74 1.39 8.70
CA LEU A 60 -9.38 2.66 9.29
C LEU A 60 -8.34 3.37 8.42
N ALA A 61 -8.42 4.70 8.38
CA ALA A 61 -7.45 5.56 7.73
C ALA A 61 -6.94 6.67 8.68
N PRO A 62 -6.18 6.32 9.74
CA PRO A 62 -5.67 7.29 10.70
C PRO A 62 -4.46 8.08 10.18
N GLY A 63 -4.18 9.22 10.83
CA GLY A 63 -2.92 9.93 10.62
C GLY A 63 -1.73 9.23 11.28
N ILE A 64 -0.55 9.34 10.69
CA ILE A 64 0.72 8.97 11.34
C ILE A 64 0.99 9.99 12.45
N ARG A 65 1.35 9.51 13.64
CA ARG A 65 1.71 10.39 14.76
C ARG A 65 3.03 11.09 14.46
N ASP A 66 3.13 12.38 14.77
CA ASP A 66 4.33 13.19 14.51
C ASP A 66 5.58 12.60 15.18
N THR A 67 5.43 11.96 16.35
CA THR A 67 6.54 11.29 17.05
C THR A 67 7.13 10.08 16.31
N TYR A 68 6.43 9.54 15.30
CA TYR A 68 6.89 8.38 14.52
C TYR A 68 7.52 8.78 13.18
N LEU A 69 7.41 10.05 12.76
CA LEU A 69 7.75 10.51 11.42
C LEU A 69 8.67 11.74 11.48
N LYS A 70 9.90 11.59 10.96
CA LYS A 70 10.85 12.71 10.84
C LYS A 70 10.24 13.80 9.96
N GLU A 71 10.36 15.06 10.40
CA GLU A 71 9.87 16.24 9.69
C GLU A 71 10.39 16.32 8.25
N ALA A 72 11.67 15.98 8.03
CA ALA A 72 12.30 15.93 6.72
C ALA A 72 11.58 15.03 5.69
N TYR A 73 10.87 13.99 6.13
CA TYR A 73 10.05 13.17 5.23
C TYR A 73 8.68 13.79 4.98
N THR A 74 8.09 14.42 5.99
CA THR A 74 6.81 15.12 5.91
C THR A 74 6.84 16.31 4.96
N GLU A 75 8.00 16.96 4.83
CA GLU A 75 8.23 18.06 3.89
C GLU A 75 8.42 17.56 2.45
N LYS A 76 9.09 16.40 2.29
CA LYS A 76 9.47 15.87 0.97
C LYS A 76 8.40 15.02 0.32
N PHE A 77 7.58 14.32 1.13
CA PHE A 77 6.73 13.25 0.63
C PHE A 77 5.30 13.32 1.16
N LEU A 78 4.39 12.86 0.30
CA LEU A 78 3.09 12.33 0.68
C LEU A 78 3.26 10.82 0.89
N ILE A 79 2.82 10.36 2.05
CA ILE A 79 3.13 9.03 2.57
C ILE A 79 1.83 8.34 2.92
N LEU A 80 1.64 7.13 2.38
CA LEU A 80 0.57 6.22 2.76
C LEU A 80 1.20 4.86 3.10
N ILE A 81 0.89 4.32 4.28
CA ILE A 81 1.40 3.03 4.74
C ILE A 81 0.20 2.18 5.16
N PHE A 82 0.04 1.03 4.51
CA PHE A 82 -0.91 0.00 4.89
C PHE A 82 -0.19 -1.04 5.76
N THR A 83 -0.46 -1.01 7.06
CA THR A 83 0.22 -1.85 8.07
C THR A 83 -0.57 -1.88 9.38
N THR A 84 -0.02 -2.50 10.43
CA THR A 84 -0.62 -2.57 11.77
C THR A 84 -0.23 -1.38 12.64
N ALA A 85 -0.97 -1.15 13.74
CA ALA A 85 -0.67 -0.09 14.71
C ALA A 85 0.68 -0.26 15.45
N GLU A 86 1.20 -1.49 15.50
CA GLU A 86 2.53 -1.77 16.04
C GLU A 86 3.61 -1.34 15.05
N LYS A 87 3.51 -1.81 13.80
CA LYS A 87 4.55 -1.61 12.80
C LYS A 87 4.67 -0.16 12.32
N ILE A 88 3.58 0.62 12.39
CA ILE A 88 3.64 2.04 12.02
C ILE A 88 4.62 2.87 12.87
N ARG A 89 5.01 2.39 14.07
CA ARG A 89 6.04 3.05 14.89
C ARG A 89 7.40 3.11 14.18
N GLU A 90 7.63 2.23 13.22
CA GLU A 90 8.85 2.14 12.41
C GLU A 90 8.74 2.91 11.09
N THR A 91 7.81 3.87 10.98
CA THR A 91 7.54 4.65 9.75
C THR A 91 8.81 5.16 9.06
N ASN A 92 9.77 5.71 9.82
CA ASN A 92 11.02 6.21 9.23
C ASN A 92 11.83 5.11 8.52
N GLN A 93 11.95 3.93 9.12
CA GLN A 93 12.67 2.79 8.53
C GLN A 93 11.94 2.25 7.30
N ILE A 94 10.59 2.23 7.36
CA ILE A 94 9.73 1.85 6.23
C ILE A 94 10.00 2.76 5.01
N ILE A 95 10.08 4.08 5.24
CA ILE A 95 10.36 5.08 4.19
C ILE A 95 11.78 4.93 3.65
N GLU A 96 12.77 4.78 4.53
CA GLU A 96 14.19 4.60 4.17
C GLU A 96 14.41 3.35 3.29
N ALA A 97 13.56 2.33 3.44
CA ALA A 97 13.62 1.11 2.63
C ALA A 97 13.13 1.27 1.17
N CYS A 98 12.37 2.32 0.81
CA CYS A 98 12.18 2.62 -0.62
C CYS A 98 13.45 3.30 -1.13
N SER A 99 14.29 2.50 -1.78
CA SER A 99 15.62 2.90 -2.28
C SER A 99 15.62 3.99 -3.37
N ARG A 100 14.45 4.42 -3.85
CA ARG A 100 14.32 5.28 -5.03
C ARG A 100 14.01 6.73 -4.67
N SER A 101 14.72 7.63 -5.36
CA SER A 101 14.28 9.02 -5.48
C SER A 101 12.98 9.06 -6.27
N VAL A 102 11.90 9.44 -5.60
CA VAL A 102 10.61 9.68 -6.26
C VAL A 102 10.62 11.06 -6.89
N GLU A 103 10.29 11.16 -8.18
CA GLU A 103 10.16 12.44 -8.89
C GLU A 103 8.74 13.03 -8.75
N GLU A 104 8.56 14.29 -9.18
CA GLU A 104 7.23 14.89 -9.27
C GLU A 104 6.33 14.08 -10.22
N SER A 105 5.04 14.00 -9.92
CA SER A 105 4.03 13.19 -10.61
C SER A 105 4.32 11.67 -10.67
N CYS A 106 5.39 11.21 -10.03
CA CYS A 106 5.74 9.79 -9.91
C CYS A 106 5.41 9.25 -8.50
N TYR A 107 5.43 7.92 -8.39
CA TYR A 107 5.23 7.22 -7.12
C TYR A 107 6.02 5.90 -7.02
N CYS A 108 6.37 5.53 -5.78
CA CYS A 108 6.94 4.23 -5.39
C CYS A 108 5.90 3.48 -4.57
N ILE A 109 5.54 2.26 -4.96
CA ILE A 109 4.80 1.32 -4.10
C ILE A 109 5.72 0.17 -3.75
N ARG A 110 5.86 -0.12 -2.46
CA ARG A 110 6.67 -1.25 -1.97
C ARG A 110 5.87 -2.09 -1.00
N THR A 111 5.85 -3.39 -1.21
CA THR A 111 5.20 -4.36 -0.31
C THR A 111 6.22 -5.36 0.22
N THR A 112 6.17 -5.59 1.52
CA THR A 112 6.95 -6.61 2.25
C THR A 112 6.00 -7.55 2.98
N SER A 113 6.51 -8.46 3.82
CA SER A 113 5.68 -9.27 4.71
C SER A 113 4.99 -8.47 5.83
N GLU A 114 5.34 -7.20 6.04
CA GLU A 114 4.90 -6.40 7.19
C GLU A 114 4.10 -5.15 6.81
N TYR A 115 4.30 -4.62 5.59
CA TYR A 115 3.63 -3.40 5.16
C TYR A 115 3.50 -3.29 3.64
N MET A 116 2.60 -2.43 3.19
CA MET A 116 2.60 -1.84 1.86
C MET A 116 2.75 -0.31 2.00
N LEU A 117 3.81 0.24 1.41
CA LEU A 117 4.15 1.66 1.39
C LEU A 117 3.82 2.25 0.03
N LEU A 118 3.27 3.46 0.02
CA LEU A 118 3.17 4.34 -1.13
C LEU A 118 3.84 5.68 -0.79
N LEU A 119 4.81 6.08 -1.61
CA LEU A 119 5.49 7.37 -1.56
C LEU A 119 5.29 8.16 -2.85
N ALA A 120 5.00 9.45 -2.71
CA ALA A 120 4.91 10.42 -3.80
C ALA A 120 5.42 11.79 -3.35
N LYS A 121 5.92 12.64 -4.26
CA LYS A 121 6.27 14.03 -3.91
C LYS A 121 5.08 14.99 -3.92
N ASP A 122 4.07 14.70 -4.73
CA ASP A 122 2.96 15.61 -4.96
C ASP A 122 1.60 14.89 -5.05
N MET A 123 0.55 15.69 -5.23
CA MET A 123 -0.82 15.20 -5.31
C MET A 123 -1.11 14.39 -6.58
N LYS A 124 -0.39 14.62 -7.68
CA LYS A 124 -0.57 13.84 -8.92
C LYS A 124 -0.01 12.43 -8.74
N GLY A 125 1.18 12.34 -8.16
CA GLY A 125 1.83 11.08 -7.80
C GLY A 125 1.00 10.29 -6.80
N ILE A 126 0.53 10.90 -5.70
CA ILE A 126 -0.23 10.17 -4.68
C ILE A 126 -1.56 9.63 -5.19
N LYS A 127 -2.30 10.41 -5.99
CA LYS A 127 -3.58 9.96 -6.57
C LYS A 127 -3.39 8.79 -7.51
N SER A 128 -2.38 8.89 -8.38
CA SER A 128 -2.03 7.83 -9.33
C SER A 128 -1.56 6.56 -8.60
N GLY A 129 -0.80 6.73 -7.53
CA GLY A 129 -0.36 5.64 -6.66
C GLY A 129 -1.51 4.97 -5.91
N ILE A 130 -2.47 5.74 -5.39
CA ILE A 130 -3.67 5.19 -4.73
C ILE A 130 -4.50 4.36 -5.71
N ASN A 131 -4.74 4.87 -6.93
CA ASN A 131 -5.42 4.10 -7.97
C ASN A 131 -4.67 2.80 -8.29
N ARG A 132 -3.33 2.83 -8.32
CA ARG A 132 -2.52 1.63 -8.56
C ARG A 132 -2.62 0.63 -7.41
N MET A 133 -2.59 1.11 -6.15
CA MET A 133 -2.84 0.26 -4.97
C MET A 133 -4.23 -0.38 -5.04
N GLU A 134 -5.25 0.37 -5.45
CA GLU A 134 -6.62 -0.16 -5.58
C GLU A 134 -6.68 -1.32 -6.58
N ILE A 135 -6.02 -1.20 -7.74
CA ILE A 135 -5.94 -2.27 -8.74
C ILE A 135 -5.26 -3.52 -8.16
N ILE A 136 -4.13 -3.35 -7.46
CA ILE A 136 -3.35 -4.44 -6.84
C ILE A 136 -4.18 -5.16 -5.76
N LEU A 137 -4.82 -4.37 -4.89
CA LEU A 137 -5.64 -4.89 -3.79
C LEU A 137 -6.90 -5.56 -4.33
N LYS A 138 -7.52 -5.03 -5.38
CA LYS A 138 -8.68 -5.63 -6.03
C LYS A 138 -8.33 -6.99 -6.60
N GLN A 139 -7.25 -7.11 -7.37
CA GLN A 139 -6.78 -8.40 -7.90
C GLN A 139 -6.47 -9.39 -6.77
N THR A 140 -5.84 -8.93 -5.69
CA THR A 140 -5.52 -9.79 -4.53
C THR A 140 -6.80 -10.31 -3.86
N LEU A 141 -7.79 -9.44 -3.64
CA LEU A 141 -9.07 -9.82 -3.05
C LEU A 141 -9.85 -10.75 -3.98
N GLU A 142 -9.95 -10.44 -5.26
CA GLU A 142 -10.64 -11.28 -6.24
C GLU A 142 -10.03 -12.69 -6.31
N ASP A 143 -8.70 -12.80 -6.39
CA ASP A 143 -8.00 -14.08 -6.35
C ASP A 143 -8.31 -14.86 -5.06
N TYR A 144 -8.19 -14.22 -3.90
CA TYR A 144 -8.48 -14.84 -2.60
C TYR A 144 -9.92 -15.40 -2.54
N PHE A 145 -10.91 -14.60 -2.95
CA PHE A 145 -12.32 -15.03 -2.92
C PHE A 145 -12.63 -16.11 -3.97
N ASN A 146 -11.94 -16.10 -5.12
CA ASN A 146 -12.06 -17.14 -6.14
C ASN A 146 -11.47 -18.48 -5.69
N GLN A 147 -10.44 -18.47 -4.86
CA GLN A 147 -9.86 -19.70 -4.29
C GLN A 147 -10.81 -20.42 -3.32
N LYS A 148 -11.83 -19.75 -2.78
CA LYS A 148 -12.84 -20.30 -1.84
C LYS A 148 -12.25 -21.01 -0.61
N LYS A 149 -11.05 -20.61 -0.19
CA LYS A 149 -10.33 -21.14 1.00
C LYS A 149 -10.28 -20.06 2.09
N PHE A 150 -11.45 -19.80 2.68
CA PHE A 150 -11.65 -18.65 3.57
C PHE A 150 -11.03 -18.79 4.97
N ASP A 151 -10.49 -19.97 5.29
CA ASP A 151 -9.80 -20.24 6.55
C ASP A 151 -8.32 -19.79 6.53
N ASP A 152 -7.85 -19.15 5.45
CA ASP A 152 -6.48 -18.69 5.27
C ASP A 152 -6.42 -17.16 5.19
N PHE A 153 -5.25 -16.57 5.41
CA PHE A 153 -5.08 -15.11 5.32
C PHE A 153 -5.18 -14.62 3.86
N ILE A 154 -5.68 -13.40 3.68
CA ILE A 154 -5.50 -12.65 2.43
C ILE A 154 -4.01 -12.31 2.33
N LYS A 155 -3.38 -12.69 1.21
CA LYS A 155 -1.93 -12.62 1.02
C LYS A 155 -1.58 -11.71 -0.16
N ILE A 156 -0.82 -10.64 0.10
CA ILE A 156 -0.30 -9.75 -0.95
C ILE A 156 1.15 -10.14 -1.23
N ARG A 157 1.50 -10.30 -2.52
CA ARG A 157 2.87 -10.64 -2.94
C ARG A 157 3.83 -9.49 -2.62
N PRO A 158 5.08 -9.77 -2.20
CA PRO A 158 6.10 -8.73 -2.06
C PRO A 158 6.58 -8.22 -3.42
N PHE A 159 6.65 -6.91 -3.56
CA PHE A 159 7.12 -6.25 -4.79
C PHE A 159 7.60 -4.83 -4.50
N GLU A 160 8.31 -4.26 -5.48
CA GLU A 160 8.55 -2.84 -5.62
C GLU A 160 8.12 -2.39 -7.01
N LEU A 161 7.32 -1.33 -7.06
CA LEU A 161 6.75 -0.76 -8.28
C LEU A 161 7.08 0.73 -8.32
N TYR A 162 7.59 1.17 -9.47
CA TYR A 162 7.81 2.57 -9.77
C TYR A 162 7.08 2.96 -11.04
N ALA A 163 6.32 4.05 -11.00
CA ALA A 163 5.64 4.58 -12.16
C ALA A 163 5.50 6.09 -12.09
N CYS A 164 5.35 6.70 -13.26
CA CYS A 164 5.05 8.10 -13.43
C CYS A 164 3.82 8.23 -14.31
N ARG A 165 3.10 9.33 -14.15
CA ARG A 165 1.95 9.66 -14.98
C ARG A 165 2.16 10.97 -15.69
#